data_AF-A0A1V5LD65-F1
#
_entry.id   AF-A0A1V5LD65-F1
#
_cell.length_a   1.000
_cell.length_b   1.000
_cell.length_c   1.000
_cell.angle_alpha   90.00
_cell.angle_beta   90.00
_cell.angle_gamma   90.00
#
_symmetry.space_group_name_H-M   'P 1'
#
loop_
_entity.id
_entity.type
_entity.pdbx_description
1 polymer ?
#
loop_
_entity_poly.entity_id
_entity_poly.type
_entity_poly.pdbx_seq_one_letter_code
_entity_poly.pdbx_strand_id
1 'polypeptide(L)'
;MTNTIQDYADNALLSNACYANLIDKKKYKEALIDNKFTELQAEDFLSKYEVFYHYPDDEAGLSFTIFKEKESGKLTLACRGTEMGLFTLNDILDADLDLAVKSNIATHQGVNLYNATIN
;
A
#
# COMPACT_ATOMS: atom_id res chain seq x y z
N MET A 1 -17.46 15.27 -10.75
CA MET A 1 -16.92 13.90 -10.77
C MET A 1 -17.94 13.01 -10.08
N THR A 2 -18.61 12.15 -10.83
CA THR A 2 -19.49 11.13 -10.26
C THR A 2 -18.59 9.99 -9.83
N ASN A 3 -18.21 9.95 -8.55
CA ASN A 3 -17.48 8.79 -8.01
C ASN A 3 -18.44 7.60 -8.04
N THR A 4 -18.09 6.61 -8.84
CA THR A 4 -18.86 5.38 -9.01
C THR A 4 -18.43 4.34 -7.98
N ILE A 5 -19.25 3.31 -7.77
CA ILE A 5 -18.86 2.13 -6.96
C ILE A 5 -17.59 1.50 -7.53
N GLN A 6 -17.40 1.57 -8.86
CA GLN A 6 -16.21 1.07 -9.54
C GLN A 6 -14.96 1.82 -9.10
N ASP A 7 -15.00 3.16 -9.01
CA ASP A 7 -13.85 3.95 -8.57
C ASP A 7 -13.41 3.58 -7.15
N TYR A 8 -14.36 3.31 -6.25
CA TYR A 8 -14.05 2.86 -4.89
C TYR A 8 -13.48 1.45 -4.87
N ALA A 9 -14.01 0.53 -5.69
CA ALA A 9 -13.49 -0.82 -5.81
C ALA A 9 -12.06 -0.84 -6.36
N ASP A 10 -11.77 -0.02 -7.37
CA ASP A 10 -10.44 0.09 -7.97
C ASP A 10 -9.42 0.67 -6.97
N ASN A 11 -9.80 1.71 -6.21
CA ASN A 11 -8.96 2.25 -5.14
C ASN A 11 -8.70 1.22 -4.03
N ALA A 12 -9.71 0.44 -3.63
CA ALA A 12 -9.53 -0.62 -2.64
C ALA A 12 -8.56 -1.71 -3.14
N LEU A 13 -8.64 -2.03 -4.43
CA LEU A 13 -7.80 -3.03 -5.06
C LEU A 13 -6.34 -2.55 -5.20
N LEU A 14 -6.11 -1.27 -5.51
CA LEU A 14 -4.79 -0.64 -5.48
C LEU A 14 -4.18 -0.65 -4.07
N SER A 15 -4.96 -0.31 -3.05
CA SER A 15 -4.52 -0.38 -1.64
C SER A 15 -4.18 -1.81 -1.23
N ASN A 16 -5.00 -2.79 -1.62
CA ASN A 16 -4.71 -4.19 -1.32
C ASN A 16 -3.42 -4.66 -2.01
N ALA A 17 -3.22 -4.33 -3.28
CA ALA A 17 -2.00 -4.67 -4.02
C ALA A 17 -0.71 -4.15 -3.36
N CYS A 18 -0.79 -3.05 -2.59
CA CYS A 18 0.36 -2.49 -1.87
C CYS A 18 0.89 -3.39 -0.74
N TYR A 19 0.11 -4.38 -0.28
CA TYR A 19 0.56 -5.39 0.68
C TYR A 19 1.37 -6.53 0.03
N ALA A 20 1.33 -6.65 -1.30
CA ALA A 20 2.12 -7.64 -2.02
C ALA A 20 3.61 -7.27 -2.08
N ASN A 21 4.48 -8.27 -2.13
CA ASN A 21 5.91 -8.07 -2.35
C ASN A 21 6.20 -7.75 -3.83
N LEU A 22 6.18 -6.46 -4.17
CA LEU A 22 6.31 -5.97 -5.55
C LEU A 22 7.75 -5.53 -5.89
N ILE A 23 8.76 -6.22 -5.37
CA ILE A 23 10.18 -5.93 -5.63
C ILE A 23 10.66 -6.53 -6.97
N ASP A 24 10.27 -7.77 -7.27
CA ASP A 24 10.69 -8.47 -8.48
C ASP A 24 9.57 -8.47 -9.53
N LYS A 25 9.75 -7.71 -10.60
CA LYS A 25 8.80 -7.60 -11.72
C LYS A 25 8.42 -8.93 -12.34
N LYS A 26 9.31 -9.92 -12.31
CA LYS A 26 9.01 -11.27 -12.86
C LYS A 26 8.04 -12.06 -11.99
N LYS A 27 7.81 -11.62 -10.75
CA LYS A 27 7.01 -12.31 -9.74
C LYS A 27 5.75 -11.55 -9.32
N TYR A 28 5.37 -10.49 -10.03
CA TYR A 28 4.22 -9.67 -9.62
C TYR A 28 2.92 -10.45 -9.57
N LYS A 29 2.68 -11.36 -10.53
CA LYS A 29 1.46 -12.17 -10.54
C LYS A 29 1.40 -13.07 -9.31
N GLU A 30 2.50 -13.78 -9.03
CA GLU A 30 2.64 -14.65 -7.88
C GLU A 30 2.51 -13.86 -6.57
N ALA A 31 3.17 -12.70 -6.45
CA ALA A 31 3.11 -11.85 -5.27
C ALA A 31 1.69 -11.33 -4.97
N LEU A 32 0.92 -10.97 -6.02
CA LEU A 32 -0.47 -10.57 -5.85
C LEU A 32 -1.35 -11.74 -5.40
N ILE A 33 -1.13 -12.94 -5.96
CA ILE A 33 -1.87 -14.15 -5.58
C ILE A 33 -1.56 -14.55 -4.13
N ASP A 34 -0.29 -14.51 -3.73
CA ASP A 34 0.13 -14.73 -2.35
C ASP A 34 -0.56 -13.73 -1.40
N ASN A 35 -0.75 -12.50 -1.88
CA ASN A 35 -1.52 -11.44 -1.25
C ASN A 35 -3.05 -11.51 -1.53
N LYS A 36 -3.57 -12.73 -1.71
CA LYS A 36 -5.02 -13.05 -1.76
C LYS A 36 -5.78 -12.53 -2.98
N PHE A 37 -5.10 -12.11 -4.04
CA PHE A 37 -5.78 -11.95 -5.32
C PHE A 37 -6.11 -13.33 -5.90
N THR A 38 -7.27 -13.45 -6.53
CA THR A 38 -7.49 -14.57 -7.47
C THR A 38 -6.59 -14.40 -8.70
N GLU A 39 -6.35 -15.49 -9.43
CA GLU A 39 -5.55 -15.44 -10.65
C GLU A 39 -6.11 -14.43 -11.67
N LEU A 40 -7.43 -14.43 -11.87
CA LEU A 40 -8.11 -13.48 -12.77
C LEU A 40 -7.97 -12.03 -12.29
N GLN A 41 -8.06 -11.77 -10.98
CA GLN A 41 -7.86 -10.42 -10.44
C GLN A 41 -6.42 -9.94 -10.61
N ALA A 42 -5.43 -10.83 -10.41
CA ALA A 42 -4.03 -10.49 -10.60
C ALA A 42 -3.72 -10.18 -12.08
N GLU A 43 -4.27 -10.95 -13.01
CA GLU A 43 -4.14 -10.71 -14.45
C GLU A 43 -4.82 -9.42 -14.89
N ASP A 44 -6.07 -9.20 -14.49
CA ASP A 44 -6.81 -7.96 -14.79
C ASP A 44 -6.08 -6.74 -14.22
N PHE A 45 -5.62 -6.81 -12.97
CA PHE A 45 -4.84 -5.74 -12.34
C PHE A 45 -3.56 -5.42 -13.11
N LEU A 46 -2.75 -6.43 -13.41
CA LEU A 46 -1.51 -6.26 -14.16
C LEU A 46 -1.76 -5.88 -15.63
N SER A 47 -2.96 -6.09 -16.17
CA SER A 47 -3.34 -5.59 -17.49
C SER A 47 -3.60 -4.08 -17.49
N LYS A 48 -4.13 -3.53 -16.39
CA LYS A 48 -4.52 -2.12 -16.24
C LYS A 48 -3.42 -1.24 -15.64
N TYR A 49 -2.66 -1.78 -14.69
CA TYR A 49 -1.70 -1.02 -13.90
C TYR A 49 -0.27 -1.52 -14.12
N GLU A 50 0.66 -0.57 -14.08
CA GLU A 50 2.09 -0.80 -13.96
C GLU A 50 2.54 -0.40 -12.55
N VAL A 51 3.37 -1.23 -11.91
CA VAL A 51 4.11 -0.84 -10.72
C VAL A 51 5.22 0.11 -11.15
N PHE A 52 5.01 1.41 -10.95
CA PHE A 52 5.96 2.44 -11.37
C PHE A 52 7.10 2.57 -10.36
N TYR A 53 6.78 2.50 -9.07
CA TYR A 53 7.74 2.50 -7.97
C TYR A 53 7.16 1.74 -6.79
N HIS A 54 7.97 0.94 -6.11
CA HIS A 54 7.59 0.22 -4.90
C HIS A 54 8.65 0.47 -3.82
N TYR A 55 8.19 0.98 -2.68
CA TYR A 55 8.98 1.12 -1.47
C TYR A 55 8.54 0.01 -0.51
N PRO A 56 9.37 -1.02 -0.28
CA PRO A 56 9.05 -2.09 0.66
C PRO A 56 9.06 -1.58 2.10
N ASP A 57 8.55 -2.37 3.05
CA ASP A 57 8.54 -1.97 4.47
C ASP A 57 9.92 -1.56 4.97
N ASP A 58 9.99 -0.35 5.52
CA ASP A 58 11.13 0.11 6.32
C ASP A 58 11.00 -0.30 7.79
N GLU A 59 12.03 0.01 8.59
CA GLU A 59 12.06 -0.26 10.03
C GLU A 59 10.96 0.48 10.83
N ALA A 60 10.35 1.51 10.24
CA ALA A 60 9.23 2.27 10.81
C ALA A 60 7.85 1.76 10.33
N GLY A 61 7.83 0.70 9.52
CA GLY A 61 6.61 0.11 8.97
C GLY A 61 5.97 0.93 7.84
N LEU A 62 6.71 1.81 7.18
CA LEU A 62 6.25 2.50 5.97
C LEU A 62 6.48 1.60 4.75
N SER A 63 5.40 1.37 4.00
CA SER A 63 5.45 0.82 2.64
C SER A 63 4.43 1.53 1.77
N PHE A 64 4.85 1.83 0.54
CA PHE A 64 3.98 2.45 -0.44
C PHE A 64 4.34 2.00 -1.85
N THR A 65 3.36 2.06 -2.73
CA THR A 65 3.52 1.74 -4.14
C THR A 65 2.88 2.84 -4.98
N ILE A 66 3.62 3.31 -5.99
CA ILE A 66 3.07 4.16 -7.04
C ILE A 66 2.64 3.25 -8.19
N PHE A 67 1.34 3.22 -8.44
CA PHE A 67 0.77 2.54 -9.59
C PHE A 67 0.52 3.56 -10.70
N LYS A 68 0.88 3.20 -11.92
CA LYS A 68 0.56 3.95 -13.13
C LYS A 68 -0.52 3.20 -13.90
N GLU A 69 -1.65 3.86 -14.13
CA GLU A 69 -2.66 3.35 -15.06
C GLU A 69 -2.10 3.40 -16.49
N LYS A 70 -2.13 2.27 -17.20
CA LYS A 70 -1.52 2.16 -18.53
C LYS A 70 -2.27 2.94 -19.60
N GLU A 71 -3.60 3.01 -19.49
CA GLU A 71 -4.44 3.70 -20.47
C GLU A 71 -4.33 5.22 -20.35
N SER A 72 -4.54 5.76 -19.15
CA SER A 72 -4.58 7.21 -18.92
C SER A 72 -3.21 7.81 -18.58
N GLY A 73 -2.26 6.99 -18.13
CA GLY A 73 -0.99 7.45 -17.56
C GLY A 73 -1.10 8.02 -16.14
N LYS A 74 -2.28 8.00 -15.52
CA LYS A 74 -2.53 8.52 -14.16
C LYS A 74 -1.67 7.77 -13.14
N LEU A 75 -1.06 8.52 -12.23
CA LEU A 75 -0.30 7.98 -11.10
C LEU A 75 -1.16 7.99 -9.84
N THR A 76 -1.17 6.86 -9.13
CA THR A 76 -1.82 6.70 -7.84
C THR A 76 -0.80 6.21 -6.82
N LEU A 77 -0.62 6.99 -5.76
CA LEU A 77 0.13 6.59 -4.58
C LEU A 77 -0.80 5.78 -3.67
N ALA A 78 -0.47 4.51 -3.47
CA ALA A 78 -1.12 3.64 -2.49
C ALA A 78 -0.17 3.42 -1.31
N CYS A 79 -0.65 3.69 -0.10
CA CYS A 79 0.07 3.39 1.13
C CYS A 79 -0.63 2.23 1.83
N ARG A 80 0.14 1.33 2.45
CA ARG A 80 -0.44 0.33 3.35
C ARG A 80 -0.35 0.77 4.81
N GLY A 81 -1.27 0.29 5.64
CA GLY A 81 -1.18 0.43 7.09
C GLY A 81 -0.22 -0.59 7.69
N THR A 82 0.27 -0.32 8.90
CA THR A 82 1.17 -1.23 9.64
C THR A 82 0.47 -2.55 9.95
N GLU A 83 1.13 -3.68 9.66
CA GLU A 83 0.58 -5.01 9.92
C GLU A 83 0.63 -5.32 11.43
N MET A 84 -0.54 -5.63 12.00
CA MET A 84 -0.71 -5.86 13.45
C MET A 84 0.04 -7.12 13.96
N GLY A 85 0.53 -7.98 13.06
CA GLY A 85 1.18 -9.25 13.38
C GLY A 85 2.58 -9.15 14.00
N LEU A 86 3.17 -7.94 14.03
CA LEU A 86 4.48 -7.67 14.62
C LEU A 86 4.40 -7.01 16.01
N PHE A 87 3.20 -6.75 16.53
CA PHE A 87 3.02 -6.11 17.82
C PHE A 87 2.80 -7.17 18.90
N THR A 88 3.74 -7.24 19.84
CA THR A 88 3.51 -8.00 21.08
C THR A 88 2.35 -7.33 21.83
N LEU A 89 1.56 -8.10 22.59
CA LEU A 89 0.39 -7.60 23.34
C LEU A 89 0.64 -6.37 24.23
N ASN A 90 1.91 -6.04 24.53
CA ASN A 90 2.31 -4.83 25.23
C ASN A 90 2.26 -3.58 24.35
N ASP A 91 2.56 -3.68 23.05
CA ASP A 91 2.50 -2.55 22.11
C ASP A 91 1.07 -2.11 21.81
N ILE A 92 0.08 -3.01 21.89
CA ILE A 92 -1.32 -2.62 21.68
C ILE A 92 -1.77 -1.65 22.78
N LEU A 93 -1.29 -1.81 24.02
CA LEU A 93 -1.66 -0.94 25.14
C LEU A 93 -0.96 0.44 25.05
N ASP A 94 0.31 0.45 24.67
CA ASP A 94 1.08 1.70 24.51
C ASP A 94 0.69 2.43 23.22
N ALA A 95 0.42 1.71 22.12
CA ALA A 95 -0.05 2.31 20.88
C ALA A 95 -1.46 2.89 21.03
N ASP A 96 -2.40 2.19 21.69
CA ASP A 96 -3.74 2.76 21.94
C ASP A 96 -3.68 3.96 22.88
N LEU A 97 -2.77 3.97 23.87
CA LEU A 97 -2.60 5.10 24.79
C LEU A 97 -1.89 6.29 24.12
N ASP A 98 -0.90 6.06 23.27
CA ASP A 98 -0.21 7.12 22.53
C ASP A 98 -1.09 7.70 21.40
N LEU A 99 -1.87 6.85 20.73
CA LEU A 99 -2.87 7.23 19.73
C LEU A 99 -4.02 8.04 20.35
N ALA A 100 -4.45 7.70 21.57
CA ALA A 100 -5.53 8.39 22.26
C ALA A 100 -5.08 9.63 23.05
N VAL A 101 -3.83 9.68 23.53
CA VAL A 101 -3.40 10.70 24.52
C VAL A 101 -2.29 11.64 24.03
N LYS A 102 -1.39 11.25 23.10
CA LYS A 102 -0.15 12.02 22.88
C LYS A 102 0.28 12.33 21.45
N SER A 103 -0.09 11.56 20.43
CA SER A 103 0.20 11.99 19.05
C SER A 103 -0.62 11.24 17.99
N ASN A 104 -1.23 11.97 17.07
CA ASN A 104 -1.73 11.47 15.79
C ASN A 104 -0.60 10.70 15.05
N ILE A 105 -0.59 9.35 15.17
CA ILE A 105 0.41 8.42 14.63
C ILE A 105 0.29 8.27 13.09
N ALA A 106 0.38 9.40 12.40
CA ALA A 106 0.78 9.47 10.99
C ALA A 106 1.99 10.39 10.81
N THR A 107 2.53 10.98 11.89
CA THR A 107 3.58 12.01 11.78
C THR A 107 4.89 11.42 11.25
N HIS A 108 5.35 10.27 11.77
CA HIS A 108 6.60 9.65 11.32
C HIS A 108 6.48 9.06 9.91
N GLN A 109 5.40 8.34 9.61
CA GLN A 109 5.15 7.79 8.26
C GLN A 109 4.96 8.91 7.21
N GLY A 110 4.31 10.02 7.58
CA GLY A 110 4.16 11.19 6.72
C GLY A 110 5.49 11.90 6.44
N VAL A 111 6.38 11.99 7.44
CA VAL A 111 7.74 12.54 7.27
C VAL A 111 8.60 11.62 6.40
N ASN A 112 8.55 10.31 6.61
CA ASN A 112 9.29 9.34 5.79
C ASN A 112 8.80 9.36 4.33
N LEU A 113 7.48 9.45 4.10
CA LEU A 113 6.91 9.60 2.76
C LEU A 113 7.37 10.91 2.09
N TYR A 114 7.38 12.03 2.82
CA TYR A 114 7.90 13.29 2.30
C TYR A 114 9.37 13.16 1.90
N ASN A 115 10.22 12.60 2.76
CA ASN A 115 11.64 12.39 2.48
C ASN A 115 11.88 11.44 1.29
N ALA A 116 11.03 10.43 1.10
CA ALA A 116 11.14 9.48 -0.01
C ALA A 116 10.77 10.08 -1.38
N THR A 117 10.06 11.22 -1.41
CA THR A 117 9.54 11.82 -2.65
C THR A 117 10.31 13.05 -3.15
N ILE A 118 11.32 13.51 -2.42
CA ILE A 118 12.13 14.71 -2.75
C ILE A 118 13.59 14.42 -3.15
N ASN A 119 13.99 13.15 -3.25
CA ASN A 119 15.28 12.72 -3.82
C ASN A 119 15.14 12.36 -5.31
#